data_AF-A0A075WHA4-F1
#
_entry.id   AF-A0A075WHA4-F1
#
_cell.length_a   1.000
_cell.length_b   1.000
_cell.length_c   1.000
_cell.angle_alpha   90.00
_cell.angle_beta   90.00
_cell.angle_gamma   90.00
#
_symmetry.space_group_name_H-M   'P 1'
#
loop_
_entity.id
_entity.type
_entity.pdbx_description
1 polymer ?
#
loop_
_entity_poly.entity_id
_entity_poly.type
_entity_poly.pdbx_seq_one_letter_code
_entity_poly.pdbx_strand_id
1 'polypeptide(L)'
;MRKVLAALLALVVVGVVAASAQGFRPAVPKLEINESNFEDVKAKILSHLEERIEDLQKLKEDVENADSADELKSVMEEHALERAKDMTLRKIDRAIERLESSGNSDAVSELESLKDKVSSATSMEELRQIMEEFRGIMEDAGFMKEGIPPKMPCGGMPEDGPRMPNANSANA
;
A
#
# COMPACT_ATOMS: atom_id res chain seq x y z
N MET A 1 26.91 -11.51 -23.61
CA MET A 1 25.48 -11.55 -23.99
C MET A 1 24.67 -12.45 -23.05
N ARG A 2 24.70 -13.79 -23.17
CA ARG A 2 23.83 -14.70 -22.37
C ARG A 2 23.98 -14.59 -20.84
N LYS A 3 25.19 -14.34 -20.34
CA LYS A 3 25.44 -14.18 -18.88
C LYS A 3 24.94 -12.85 -18.31
N VAL A 4 24.88 -11.80 -19.13
CA VAL A 4 24.39 -10.47 -18.72
C VAL A 4 22.86 -10.47 -18.71
N LEU A 5 22.24 -11.09 -19.71
CA LEU A 5 20.79 -11.30 -19.76
C LEU A 5 20.29 -12.15 -18.59
N ALA A 6 21.02 -13.21 -18.22
CA ALA A 6 20.70 -14.04 -17.06
C ALA A 6 20.86 -13.29 -15.72
N ALA A 7 21.85 -12.40 -15.61
CA ALA A 7 22.05 -11.57 -14.42
C ALA A 7 20.97 -10.48 -14.28
N LEU A 8 20.54 -9.87 -15.39
CA LEU A 8 19.43 -8.91 -15.43
C LEU A 8 18.09 -9.60 -15.12
N LEU A 9 17.80 -10.75 -15.72
CA LEU A 9 16.62 -11.55 -15.38
C LEU A 9 16.63 -11.97 -13.91
N ALA A 10 17.79 -12.36 -13.36
CA ALA A 10 17.91 -12.66 -11.94
C ALA A 10 17.65 -11.43 -11.06
N LEU A 11 18.11 -10.24 -11.46
CA LEU A 11 17.84 -8.98 -10.76
C LEU A 11 16.36 -8.56 -10.86
N VAL A 12 15.72 -8.75 -12.01
CA VAL A 12 14.28 -8.50 -12.20
C VAL A 12 13.47 -9.45 -11.33
N VAL A 13 13.82 -10.75 -11.30
CA VAL A 13 13.13 -11.73 -10.43
C VAL A 13 13.37 -11.41 -8.95
N VAL A 14 14.58 -11.05 -8.54
CA VAL A 14 14.88 -10.68 -7.15
C VAL A 14 14.21 -9.35 -6.76
N GLY A 15 14.15 -8.37 -7.66
CA GLY A 15 13.46 -7.10 -7.44
C GLY A 15 11.94 -7.25 -7.36
N VAL A 16 11.35 -8.08 -8.23
CA VAL A 16 9.92 -8.43 -8.20
C VAL A 16 9.56 -9.25 -6.95
N VAL A 17 10.47 -10.12 -6.49
CA VAL A 17 10.30 -10.89 -5.24
C VAL A 17 10.48 -10.02 -3.99
N ALA A 18 11.38 -9.03 -4.01
CA ALA A 18 11.50 -8.05 -2.93
C ALA A 18 10.29 -7.11 -2.87
N ALA A 19 9.70 -6.77 -4.02
CA ALA A 19 8.47 -6.00 -4.10
C ALA A 19 7.23 -6.80 -3.65
N SER A 20 7.23 -8.13 -3.76
CA SER A 20 6.13 -8.99 -3.28
C SER A 20 6.22 -9.34 -1.78
N ALA A 21 7.35 -9.05 -1.12
CA ALA A 21 7.47 -9.11 0.34
C ALA A 21 6.73 -7.95 1.05
N GLN A 22 6.44 -6.86 0.33
CA GLN A 22 5.38 -5.94 0.73
C GLN A 22 4.06 -6.58 0.33
N GLY A 23 3.53 -7.37 1.25
CA GLY A 23 2.39 -8.25 1.03
C GLY A 23 1.32 -7.61 0.16
N PHE A 24 0.97 -8.30 -0.92
CA PHE A 24 -0.24 -8.06 -1.69
C PHE A 24 -1.42 -8.04 -0.73
N ARG A 25 -1.79 -6.83 -0.31
CA ARG A 25 -3.08 -6.53 0.29
C ARG A 25 -3.86 -5.90 -0.85
N PRO A 26 -4.71 -6.66 -1.57
CA PRO A 26 -5.76 -5.99 -2.31
C PRO A 26 -6.42 -5.05 -1.30
N ALA A 27 -6.56 -3.78 -1.66
CA ALA A 27 -7.41 -2.87 -0.91
C ALA A 27 -8.84 -3.36 -1.13
N VAL A 28 -9.17 -4.50 -0.52
CA VAL A 28 -10.55 -4.86 -0.25
C VAL A 28 -10.90 -3.85 0.83
N PRO A 29 -11.70 -2.81 0.53
CA PRO A 29 -12.32 -2.05 1.60
C PRO A 29 -12.94 -3.05 2.56
N LYS A 30 -12.94 -2.74 3.85
CA LYS A 30 -13.61 -3.54 4.87
C LYS A 30 -15.13 -3.38 4.67
N LEU A 31 -15.62 -3.84 3.52
CA LEU A 31 -17.01 -3.89 3.15
C LEU A 31 -17.55 -5.13 3.85
N GLU A 32 -18.52 -4.93 4.72
CA GLU A 32 -19.43 -6.00 5.07
C GLU A 32 -20.10 -6.43 3.75
N ILE A 33 -19.57 -7.49 3.14
CA ILE A 33 -20.12 -8.04 1.90
C ILE A 33 -21.49 -8.60 2.26
N ASN A 34 -22.51 -8.05 1.64
CA ASN A 34 -23.89 -8.50 1.76
C ASN A 34 -24.43 -8.81 0.35
N GLU A 35 -25.59 -9.42 0.26
CA GLU A 35 -26.22 -9.77 -1.01
C GLU A 35 -26.38 -8.56 -1.95
N SER A 36 -26.53 -7.35 -1.38
CA SER A 36 -26.76 -6.12 -2.15
C SER A 36 -25.51 -5.48 -2.75
N ASN A 37 -24.31 -5.73 -2.22
CA ASN A 37 -23.07 -5.13 -2.72
C ASN A 37 -22.10 -6.16 -3.34
N PHE A 38 -22.46 -7.45 -3.36
CA PHE A 38 -21.60 -8.52 -3.86
C PHE A 38 -21.23 -8.35 -5.33
N GLU A 39 -22.21 -8.08 -6.21
CA GLU A 39 -21.94 -7.91 -7.64
C GLU A 39 -21.10 -6.64 -7.91
N ASP A 40 -21.30 -5.57 -7.15
CA ASP A 40 -20.50 -4.34 -7.28
C ASP A 40 -19.05 -4.57 -6.87
N VAL A 41 -18.82 -5.25 -5.75
CA VAL A 41 -17.48 -5.61 -5.28
C VAL A 41 -16.78 -6.54 -6.26
N LYS A 42 -17.50 -7.53 -6.78
CA LYS A 42 -16.99 -8.46 -7.78
C LYS A 42 -16.63 -7.74 -9.08
N ALA A 43 -17.49 -6.85 -9.59
CA ALA A 43 -17.21 -6.05 -10.78
C ALA A 43 -15.97 -5.16 -10.57
N LYS A 44 -15.84 -4.52 -9.40
CA LYS A 44 -14.68 -3.71 -9.05
C LYS A 44 -13.38 -4.52 -8.99
N ILE A 45 -13.43 -5.74 -8.44
CA ILE A 45 -12.27 -6.65 -8.40
C ILE A 45 -11.90 -7.10 -9.81
N LEU A 46 -12.87 -7.51 -10.63
CA LEU A 46 -12.62 -7.97 -12.00
C LEU A 46 -12.01 -6.85 -12.86
N SER A 47 -12.60 -5.66 -12.84
CA SER A 47 -12.07 -4.50 -13.55
C SER A 47 -10.63 -4.17 -13.13
N HIS A 48 -10.32 -4.25 -11.83
CA HIS A 48 -8.96 -4.03 -11.35
C HIS A 48 -7.98 -5.14 -11.77
N LEU A 49 -8.45 -6.38 -11.93
CA LEU A 49 -7.60 -7.47 -12.43
C LEU A 49 -7.34 -7.32 -13.94
N GLU A 50 -8.33 -6.90 -14.71
CA GLU A 50 -8.20 -6.62 -16.15
C GLU A 50 -7.20 -5.50 -16.40
N GLU A 51 -7.35 -4.36 -15.73
CA GLU A 51 -6.40 -3.23 -15.76
C GLU A 51 -4.96 -3.70 -15.49
N ARG A 52 -4.76 -4.49 -14.43
CA ARG A 52 -3.43 -5.02 -14.09
C ARG A 52 -2.87 -6.00 -15.12
N ILE A 53 -3.73 -6.73 -15.83
CA ILE A 53 -3.28 -7.63 -16.90
C ILE A 53 -2.80 -6.81 -18.08
N GLU A 54 -3.54 -5.76 -18.46
CA GLU A 54 -3.16 -4.84 -19.54
C GLU A 54 -1.84 -4.13 -19.23
N ASP A 55 -1.67 -3.61 -18.01
CA ASP A 55 -0.42 -2.98 -17.57
C ASP A 55 0.78 -3.92 -17.68
N LEU A 56 0.62 -5.18 -17.24
CA LEU A 56 1.69 -6.18 -17.31
C LEU A 56 2.00 -6.61 -18.75
N GLN A 57 0.99 -6.65 -19.61
CA GLN A 57 1.18 -6.94 -21.04
C GLN A 57 1.95 -5.82 -21.73
N LYS A 58 1.60 -4.55 -21.44
CA LYS A 58 2.32 -3.38 -21.94
C LYS A 58 3.76 -3.38 -21.45
N LEU A 59 3.99 -3.58 -20.16
CA LEU A 59 5.35 -3.66 -19.61
C LEU A 59 6.17 -4.77 -20.27
N LYS A 60 5.56 -5.94 -20.50
CA LYS A 60 6.22 -7.04 -21.20
C LYS A 60 6.65 -6.63 -22.60
N GLU A 61 5.77 -5.98 -23.36
CA GLU A 61 6.06 -5.48 -24.70
C GLU A 61 7.19 -4.44 -24.69
N ASP A 62 7.12 -3.46 -23.78
CA ASP A 62 8.16 -2.43 -23.64
C ASP A 62 9.53 -3.03 -23.27
N VAL A 63 9.55 -4.07 -22.43
CA VAL A 63 10.77 -4.82 -22.08
C VAL A 63 11.30 -5.65 -23.26
N GLU A 64 10.42 -6.23 -24.08
CA GLU A 64 10.81 -6.99 -25.27
C GLU A 64 11.35 -6.08 -26.38
N ASN A 65 10.88 -4.83 -26.44
CA ASN A 65 11.29 -3.83 -27.43
C ASN A 65 12.54 -3.03 -27.02
N ALA A 66 13.00 -3.13 -25.77
CA ALA A 66 14.22 -2.47 -25.33
C ALA A 66 15.46 -3.13 -25.95
N ASP A 67 16.20 -2.38 -26.76
CA ASP A 67 17.39 -2.85 -27.46
C ASP A 67 18.68 -2.62 -26.64
N SER A 68 18.59 -1.83 -25.57
CA SER A 68 19.72 -1.48 -24.70
C SER A 68 19.39 -1.51 -23.21
N ALA A 69 20.44 -1.55 -22.39
CA ALA A 69 20.29 -1.51 -20.93
C ALA A 69 19.74 -0.16 -20.44
N ASP A 70 20.07 0.93 -21.13
CA ASP A 70 19.60 2.27 -20.78
C ASP A 70 18.10 2.44 -21.10
N GLU A 71 17.64 1.92 -22.24
CA GLU A 71 16.22 1.86 -22.59
C GLU A 71 15.44 0.98 -21.61
N LEU A 72 15.95 -0.22 -21.29
CA LEU A 72 15.31 -1.09 -20.31
C LEU A 72 15.22 -0.42 -18.94
N LYS A 73 16.27 0.31 -18.53
CA LYS A 73 16.25 1.09 -17.29
C LYS A 73 15.16 2.17 -17.34
N SER A 74 15.06 2.91 -18.45
CA SER A 74 14.01 3.92 -18.63
C SER A 74 12.60 3.32 -18.52
N VAL A 75 12.35 2.19 -19.18
CA VAL A 75 11.07 1.46 -19.10
C VAL A 75 10.76 1.04 -17.65
N MET A 76 11.75 0.53 -16.92
CA MET A 76 11.57 0.15 -15.52
C MET A 76 11.30 1.36 -14.60
N GLU A 77 11.98 2.49 -14.82
CA GLU A 77 11.77 3.72 -14.06
C GLU A 77 10.39 4.32 -14.29
N GLU A 78 9.94 4.37 -15.55
CA GLU A 78 8.61 4.85 -15.93
C GLU A 78 7.51 3.97 -15.33
N HIS A 79 7.60 2.65 -15.49
CA HIS A 79 6.64 1.72 -14.91
C HIS A 79 6.63 1.78 -13.36
N ALA A 80 7.79 1.96 -12.72
CA ALA A 80 7.86 2.12 -11.28
C ALA A 80 7.18 3.42 -10.82
N LEU A 81 7.36 4.52 -11.55
CA LEU A 81 6.71 5.79 -11.28
C LEU A 81 5.19 5.67 -11.42
N GLU A 82 4.69 5.11 -12.53
CA GLU A 82 3.25 4.99 -12.78
C GLU A 82 2.57 4.15 -11.70
N ARG A 83 3.17 3.01 -11.35
CA ARG A 83 2.69 2.17 -10.24
C ARG A 83 2.66 2.92 -8.91
N ALA A 84 3.66 3.75 -8.66
CA ALA A 84 3.73 4.56 -7.44
C ALA A 84 2.66 5.66 -7.42
N LYS A 85 2.35 6.27 -8.58
CA LYS A 85 1.24 7.21 -8.74
C LYS A 85 -0.09 6.54 -8.41
N ASP A 86 -0.39 5.37 -8.98
CA ASP A 86 -1.63 4.62 -8.70
C ASP A 86 -1.80 4.29 -7.21
N MET A 87 -0.74 3.81 -6.57
CA MET A 87 -0.76 3.51 -5.14
C MET A 87 -1.03 4.76 -4.30
N THR A 88 -0.52 5.90 -4.74
CA THR A 88 -0.70 7.19 -4.08
C THR A 88 -2.12 7.73 -4.27
N LEU A 89 -2.65 7.70 -5.49
CA LEU A 89 -4.04 8.05 -5.79
C LEU A 89 -5.01 7.25 -4.92
N ARG A 90 -4.84 5.91 -4.83
CA ARG A 90 -5.66 5.06 -3.96
C ARG A 90 -5.50 5.34 -2.47
N LYS A 91 -4.38 5.92 -2.02
CA LYS A 91 -4.20 6.36 -0.63
C LYS A 91 -4.94 7.67 -0.39
N ILE A 92 -4.86 8.60 -1.33
CA ILE A 92 -5.57 9.88 -1.30
C ILE A 92 -7.08 9.65 -1.32
N ASP A 93 -7.61 8.81 -2.22
CA ASP A 93 -9.05 8.50 -2.29
C ASP A 93 -9.57 7.95 -0.94
N ARG A 94 -8.83 7.02 -0.32
CA ARG A 94 -9.18 6.50 1.02
C ARG A 94 -9.10 7.54 2.12
N ALA A 95 -8.23 8.54 1.98
CA ALA A 95 -8.14 9.63 2.94
C ALA A 95 -9.30 10.61 2.77
N ILE A 96 -9.69 10.92 1.53
CA ILE A 96 -10.88 11.72 1.19
C ILE A 96 -12.13 11.07 1.80
N GLU A 97 -12.38 9.78 1.54
CA GLU A 97 -13.54 9.05 2.11
C GLU A 97 -13.63 9.18 3.64
N ARG A 98 -12.48 9.17 4.34
CA ARG A 98 -12.41 9.33 5.79
C ARG A 98 -12.67 10.77 6.23
N LEU A 99 -12.12 11.74 5.50
CA LEU A 99 -12.24 13.15 5.82
C LEU A 99 -13.67 13.66 5.58
N GLU A 100 -14.31 13.20 4.51
CA GLU A 100 -15.73 13.45 4.24
C GLU A 100 -16.60 12.96 5.40
N SER A 101 -16.33 11.76 5.92
CA SER A 101 -17.02 11.21 7.09
C SER A 101 -16.80 12.03 8.37
N SER A 102 -15.70 12.78 8.45
CA SER A 102 -15.36 13.65 9.59
C SER A 102 -15.78 15.12 9.40
N GLY A 103 -16.29 15.49 8.22
CA GLY A 103 -16.68 16.86 7.88
C GLY A 103 -15.51 17.82 7.65
N ASN A 104 -14.30 17.32 7.38
CA ASN A 104 -13.11 18.15 7.18
C ASN A 104 -12.97 18.56 5.70
N SER A 105 -13.87 19.45 5.25
CA SER A 105 -13.99 19.84 3.84
C SER A 105 -12.74 20.50 3.26
N ASP A 106 -12.01 21.28 4.08
CA ASP A 106 -10.81 21.99 3.63
C ASP A 106 -9.71 20.99 3.22
N ALA A 107 -9.45 19.99 4.07
CA ALA A 107 -8.51 18.92 3.77
C ALA A 107 -8.92 18.06 2.56
N VAL A 108 -10.23 17.85 2.35
CA VAL A 108 -10.73 17.14 1.16
C VAL A 108 -10.38 17.90 -0.11
N SER A 109 -10.65 19.21 -0.18
CA SER A 109 -10.31 20.02 -1.36
C SER A 109 -8.81 20.07 -1.63
N GLU A 110 -7.98 20.13 -0.58
CA GLU A 110 -6.52 20.06 -0.75
C GLU A 110 -6.05 18.70 -1.27
N LEU A 111 -6.63 17.61 -0.79
CA LEU A 111 -6.35 16.25 -1.28
C LEU A 111 -6.81 16.04 -2.73
N GLU A 112 -7.93 16.63 -3.13
CA GLU A 112 -8.37 16.61 -4.53
C GLU A 112 -7.36 17.32 -5.45
N SER A 113 -6.86 18.50 -5.04
CA SER A 113 -5.79 19.17 -5.78
C SER A 113 -4.50 18.35 -5.82
N LEU A 114 -4.20 17.63 -4.73
CA LEU A 114 -3.05 16.74 -4.67
C LEU A 114 -3.16 15.56 -5.64
N LYS A 115 -4.37 15.06 -5.87
CA LYS A 115 -4.66 13.99 -6.86
C LYS A 115 -4.22 14.40 -8.26
N ASP A 116 -4.49 15.64 -8.66
CA ASP A 116 -4.06 16.18 -9.94
C ASP A 116 -2.54 16.26 -10.01
N LYS A 117 -1.89 16.74 -8.93
CA LYS A 117 -0.42 16.80 -8.85
C LYS A 117 0.22 15.41 -8.98
N VAL A 118 -0.34 14.39 -8.32
CA VAL A 118 0.12 12.99 -8.45
C VAL A 118 0.01 12.53 -9.90
N SER A 119 -1.11 12.83 -10.55
CA SER A 119 -1.36 12.42 -11.94
C SER A 119 -0.38 13.08 -12.92
N SER A 120 0.04 14.32 -12.65
CA SER A 120 1.03 15.06 -13.45
C SER A 120 2.50 14.79 -13.08
N ALA A 121 2.79 14.02 -12.03
CA ALA A 121 4.16 13.79 -11.59
C ALA A 121 4.96 13.05 -12.67
N THR A 122 6.16 13.58 -12.96
CA THR A 122 7.07 13.06 -14.01
C THR A 122 8.30 12.37 -13.44
N SER A 123 8.50 12.46 -12.12
CA SER A 123 9.60 11.80 -11.44
C SER A 123 9.21 11.26 -10.06
N MET A 124 10.00 10.29 -9.59
CA MET A 124 9.85 9.75 -8.23
C MET A 124 10.14 10.79 -7.15
N GLU A 125 10.98 11.78 -7.42
CA GLU A 125 11.27 12.86 -6.45
C GLU A 125 10.09 13.84 -6.33
N GLU A 126 9.46 14.21 -7.46
CA GLU A 126 8.21 14.97 -7.43
C GLU A 126 7.12 14.22 -6.66
N LEU A 127 6.95 12.92 -6.95
CA LEU A 127 5.98 12.09 -6.23
C LEU A 127 6.30 12.00 -4.73
N ARG A 128 7.59 11.97 -4.37
CA ARG A 128 8.04 11.98 -2.97
C ARG A 128 7.63 13.28 -2.26
N GLN A 129 7.82 14.42 -2.91
CA GLN A 129 7.43 15.74 -2.39
C GLN A 129 5.91 15.85 -2.24
N ILE A 130 5.16 15.38 -3.25
CA ILE A 130 3.70 15.30 -3.20
C ILE A 130 3.22 14.43 -2.03
N MET A 131 3.92 13.33 -1.74
CA MET A 131 3.63 12.47 -0.58
C MET A 131 4.00 13.09 0.78
N GLU A 132 4.91 14.08 0.82
CA GLU A 132 5.17 14.90 2.00
C GLU A 132 4.04 15.91 2.21
N GLU A 133 3.56 16.56 1.14
CA GLU A 133 2.37 17.41 1.20
C GLU A 133 1.14 16.63 1.68
N PHE A 134 0.88 15.43 1.12
CA PHE A 134 -0.18 14.53 1.57
C PHE A 134 -0.16 14.32 3.09
N ARG A 135 1.03 14.11 3.63
CA ARG A 135 1.23 13.86 5.06
C ARG A 135 0.90 15.09 5.89
N GLY A 136 1.38 16.26 5.47
CA GLY A 136 1.08 17.53 6.14
C GLY A 136 -0.43 17.78 6.25
N ILE A 137 -1.17 17.60 5.15
CA ILE A 137 -2.63 17.74 5.13
C ILE A 137 -3.29 16.79 6.14
N MET A 138 -2.82 15.55 6.22
CA MET A 138 -3.35 14.54 7.13
C MET A 138 -2.99 14.79 8.61
N GLU A 139 -1.84 15.41 8.87
CA GLU A 139 -1.41 15.86 10.20
C GLU A 139 -2.28 17.03 10.69
N ASP A 140 -2.48 18.04 9.82
CA ASP A 140 -3.32 19.21 10.09
C ASP A 140 -4.79 18.82 10.32
N ALA A 141 -5.28 17.85 9.55
CA ALA A 141 -6.59 17.27 9.74
C ALA A 141 -6.73 16.40 11.02
N GLY A 142 -5.64 16.17 11.75
CA GLY A 142 -5.63 15.45 13.02
C GLY A 142 -5.61 13.91 12.90
N PHE A 143 -5.37 13.36 11.71
CA PHE A 143 -5.35 11.93 11.45
C PHE A 143 -3.96 11.28 11.64
N MET A 144 -2.90 12.09 11.80
CA MET A 144 -1.52 11.62 11.93
C MET A 144 -0.75 12.16 13.15
N LYS A 145 -1.43 12.53 14.25
CA LYS A 145 -0.73 12.91 15.50
C LYS A 145 0.23 11.79 15.96
N GLU A 146 1.53 12.07 15.89
CA GLU A 146 2.60 11.22 16.41
C GLU A 146 2.43 10.97 17.91
N GLY A 147 2.64 9.73 18.36
CA GLY A 147 3.17 9.49 19.71
C GLY A 147 2.47 8.47 20.62
N ILE A 148 1.38 7.80 20.22
CA ILE A 148 0.87 6.66 21.01
C ILE A 148 0.74 5.44 20.10
N PRO A 149 1.70 4.49 20.12
CA PRO A 149 1.45 3.19 19.51
C PRO A 149 0.17 2.61 20.12
N PRO A 150 -0.72 1.99 19.33
CA PRO A 150 -1.88 1.32 19.90
C PRO A 150 -1.35 0.36 20.97
N LYS A 151 -1.72 0.60 22.24
CA LYS A 151 -1.54 -0.40 23.29
C LYS A 151 -2.31 -1.62 22.79
N MET A 152 -1.58 -2.61 22.28
CA MET A 152 -2.13 -3.95 22.21
C MET A 152 -2.62 -4.23 23.63
N PRO A 153 -3.87 -4.70 23.83
CA PRO A 153 -4.25 -5.20 25.12
C PRO A 153 -3.29 -6.37 25.40
N CYS A 154 -2.24 -6.10 26.17
CA CYS A 154 -1.49 -7.15 26.84
C CYS A 154 -2.56 -7.89 27.61
N GLY A 155 -2.91 -9.09 27.13
CA GLY A 155 -3.88 -9.93 27.77
C GLY A 155 -3.54 -9.98 29.24
N GLY A 156 -4.46 -9.50 30.08
CA GLY A 156 -4.39 -9.79 31.49
C GLY A 156 -4.30 -11.30 31.59
N MET A 157 -3.16 -11.81 32.03
CA MET A 157 -3.14 -13.16 32.57
C MET A 157 -4.16 -13.14 33.71
N PRO A 158 -5.16 -14.05 33.72
CA PRO A 158 -6.02 -14.17 34.88
C PRO A 158 -5.13 -14.51 36.08
N GLU A 159 -5.11 -13.63 37.08
CA GLU A 159 -4.34 -13.80 38.34
C GLU A 159 -4.94 -14.87 39.27
N ASP A 160 -5.63 -15.87 38.73
CA ASP A 160 -6.20 -16.97 39.50
C ASP A 160 -5.76 -18.31 38.89
N GLY A 161 -4.47 -18.58 38.99
CA GLY A 161 -3.98 -19.96 38.94
C GLY A 161 -4.32 -20.69 40.24
N PRO A 162 -4.73 -21.97 40.21
CA PRO A 162 -5.05 -22.73 41.42
C PRO A 162 -3.85 -22.77 42.37
N ARG A 163 -4.07 -22.25 43.59
CA ARG A 163 -3.10 -22.23 44.69
C ARG A 163 -2.80 -23.68 45.10
N MET A 164 -1.64 -24.19 44.67
CA MET A 164 -1.15 -25.50 45.09
C MET A 164 -0.99 -25.53 46.63
N PRO A 165 -1.51 -26.54 47.34
CA PRO A 165 -1.35 -26.64 48.78
C PRO A 165 0.12 -26.89 49.15
N ASN A 166 0.63 -26.06 50.06
CA ASN A 166 1.97 -26.17 50.64
C ASN A 166 2.11 -27.51 51.39
N ALA A 167 3.02 -28.36 50.92
CA ALA A 167 3.30 -29.67 51.48
C ALA A 167 4.33 -29.66 52.63
N ASN A 168 4.51 -28.54 53.34
CA ASN A 168 5.37 -28.47 54.52
C ASN A 168 4.64 -27.88 55.73
N SER A 169 3.89 -28.74 56.41
CA SER A 169 3.54 -28.57 57.83
C SER A 169 3.30 -29.94 58.46
N ALA A 170 4.37 -30.72 58.56
CA ALA A 170 4.49 -31.82 59.51
C ALA A 170 5.88 -31.73 60.14
N ASN A 171 5.98 -31.05 61.28
CA ASN A 171 6.85 -31.38 62.42
C ASN A 171 6.90 -30.22 63.43
N ALA A 172 6.08 -30.32 64.48
CA ALA A 172 6.40 -30.09 65.90
C ALA A 172 5.10 -30.01 66.70
#